data_AF-A0A1E1WD64-F1
#
_entry.id   AF-A0A1E1WD64-F1
#
_cell.length_a   1.000
_cell.length_b   1.000
_cell.length_c   1.000
_cell.angle_alpha   90.00
_cell.angle_beta   90.00
_cell.angle_gamma   90.00
#
_symmetry.space_group_name_H-M   'P 1'
#
loop_
_entity.id
_entity.type
_entity.pdbx_description
1 polymer ?
#
loop_
_entity_poly.entity_id
_entity_poly.type
_entity_poly.pdbx_seq_one_letter_code
_entity_poly.pdbx_strand_id
1 'polypeptide(L)'
;NPHPGRWITNFPLTLMVLFFLQQKTKDGFVLPSFKYLIRKAEKDDIKLAEDNVNCTFLRDLNKLPTESYAQSSSNLQSLLLQFFEFYSQFDFNDKAISINEGTPVRKPNALPLYIVNPLEQALNVSRNVSYEECERLRTEVRNAAWQLESSSEGSKGDDWGLLGLLERRTTRGLKKLLRVGNSHRLVSVKDLFNEKEDDKQDSLRSKLQRLTKTDKEVDQSVKEMKVAMIKEERKEQKLKFKNSQVANEVYRIRRDKIV
;
A
#
# COMPACT_ATOMS: atom_id res chain seq x y z
N ASN A 1 8.52 -7.40 10.51
CA ASN A 1 9.44 -8.53 10.73
C ASN A 1 10.17 -8.23 12.02
N PRO A 2 10.08 -9.05 13.09
CA PRO A 2 10.70 -8.73 14.38
C PRO A 2 12.22 -8.87 14.38
N HIS A 3 12.81 -9.52 13.37
CA HIS A 3 14.25 -9.69 13.27
C HIS A 3 14.93 -8.47 12.64
N PRO A 4 16.21 -8.20 12.96
CA PRO A 4 17.03 -7.24 12.23
C PRO A 4 17.23 -7.66 10.76
N GLY A 5 17.35 -6.70 9.86
CA GLY A 5 17.60 -6.98 8.45
C GLY A 5 17.71 -5.73 7.62
N ARG A 6 17.51 -5.88 6.30
CA ARG A 6 17.71 -4.82 5.30
C ARG A 6 16.60 -3.77 5.22
N TRP A 7 15.57 -3.89 6.06
CA TRP A 7 14.41 -3.01 6.07
C TRP A 7 14.66 -1.78 6.93
N ILE A 8 13.86 -0.73 6.72
CA ILE A 8 13.87 0.46 7.58
C ILE A 8 13.35 0.05 8.97
N THR A 9 14.12 0.35 10.01
CA THR A 9 13.72 0.12 11.40
C THR A 9 12.85 1.27 11.91
N ASN A 10 12.20 1.11 13.06
CA ASN A 10 11.31 2.14 13.60
C ASN A 10 12.04 3.45 13.89
N PHE A 11 13.29 3.40 14.34
CA PHE A 11 14.03 4.59 14.71
C PHE A 11 14.34 5.52 13.51
N PRO A 12 14.96 5.07 12.39
CA PRO A 12 15.07 5.86 11.17
C PRO A 12 13.71 6.33 10.63
N LEU A 13 12.67 5.49 10.69
CA LEU A 13 11.33 5.90 10.25
C LEU A 13 10.79 7.07 11.10
N THR A 14 10.97 7.03 12.42
CA THR A 14 10.62 8.16 13.30
C THR A 14 11.41 9.41 12.94
N LEU A 15 12.71 9.30 12.66
CA LEU A 15 13.52 10.44 12.23
C LEU A 15 13.06 11.01 10.89
N MET A 16 12.59 10.16 9.96
CA MET A 16 11.96 10.63 8.72
C MET A 16 10.69 11.42 8.99
N VAL A 17 9.84 10.98 9.93
CA VAL A 17 8.64 11.72 10.32
C VAL A 17 9.00 13.04 10.98
N LEU A 18 9.95 13.06 11.92
CA LEU A 18 10.42 14.29 12.57
C LEU A 18 10.99 15.28 11.56
N PHE A 19 11.82 14.80 10.63
CA PHE A 19 12.37 15.62 9.57
C PHE A 19 11.29 16.23 8.67
N PHE A 20 10.27 15.44 8.30
CA PHE A 20 9.13 15.94 7.54
C PHE A 20 8.40 17.06 8.29
N LEU A 21 8.15 16.87 9.58
CA LEU A 21 7.48 17.87 10.43
C LEU A 21 8.30 19.16 10.63
N GLN A 22 9.61 19.12 10.36
CA GLN A 22 10.48 20.30 10.34
C GLN A 22 10.46 21.05 9.00
N GLN A 23 9.96 20.43 7.93
CA GLN A 23 9.93 21.07 6.62
C GLN A 23 8.97 22.24 6.61
N LYS A 24 9.40 23.35 5.98
CA LYS A 24 8.56 24.50 5.75
C LYS A 24 7.63 24.22 4.58
N THR A 25 6.36 24.07 4.88
CA THR A 25 5.28 24.00 3.89
C THR A 25 4.67 25.39 3.69
N LYS A 26 3.72 25.51 2.75
CA LYS A 26 2.94 26.74 2.57
C LYS A 26 2.17 27.13 3.83
N ASP A 27 1.75 26.12 4.60
CA ASP A 27 0.96 26.31 5.81
C ASP A 27 1.82 26.59 7.05
N GLY A 28 3.15 26.50 6.93
CA GLY A 28 4.11 26.63 8.03
C GLY A 28 4.91 25.35 8.29
N PHE A 29 5.44 25.21 9.51
CA PHE A 29 6.18 24.03 9.96
C PHE A 29 5.69 23.63 11.35
N VAL A 30 5.82 22.34 11.69
CA VAL A 30 5.27 21.79 12.95
C VAL A 30 6.34 21.77 14.04
N LEU A 31 7.58 21.40 13.70
CA LEU A 31 8.67 21.24 14.66
C LEU A 31 9.87 22.15 14.32
N PRO A 32 10.58 22.68 15.33
CA PRO A 32 11.86 23.34 15.14
C PRO A 32 12.95 22.31 14.77
N SER A 33 14.06 22.79 14.23
CA SER A 33 15.25 21.96 14.04
C SER A 33 15.87 21.55 15.39
N PHE A 34 16.51 20.39 15.45
CA PHE A 34 17.16 19.94 16.68
C PHE A 34 18.31 20.88 17.09
N LYS A 35 19.00 21.50 16.12
CA LYS A 35 20.01 22.53 16.37
C LYS A 35 19.44 23.79 17.04
N TYR A 36 18.17 24.12 16.78
CA TYR A 36 17.50 25.21 17.51
C TYR A 36 17.36 24.88 19.00
N LEU A 37 16.98 23.65 19.33
CA LEU A 37 16.89 23.17 20.71
C LEU A 37 18.26 23.16 21.41
N ILE A 38 19.33 22.80 20.68
CA ILE A 38 20.70 22.89 21.21
C ILE A 38 21.07 24.34 21.54
N ARG A 39 20.76 25.30 20.66
CA ARG A 39 21.06 26.73 20.89
C ARG A 39 20.28 27.35 22.04
N LYS A 40 19.11 26.80 22.36
CA LYS A 40 18.26 27.26 23.46
C LYS A 40 18.58 26.57 24.79
N ALA A 41 19.46 25.58 24.80
CA ALA A 41 19.83 24.87 26.02
C ALA A 41 20.52 25.82 27.01
N GLU A 42 20.19 25.67 28.28
CA GLU A 42 20.79 26.42 29.38
C GLU A 42 21.82 25.55 30.14
N LYS A 43 22.45 26.12 31.17
CA LYS A 43 23.45 25.41 31.98
C LYS A 43 22.88 24.14 32.63
N ASP A 44 21.60 24.16 33.00
CA ASP A 44 20.91 23.03 33.62
C ASP A 44 20.56 21.91 32.62
N ASP A 45 20.61 22.19 31.32
CA ASP A 45 20.34 21.21 30.26
C ASP A 45 21.60 20.40 29.88
N ILE A 46 22.78 20.79 30.38
CA ILE A 46 24.06 20.16 30.06
C ILE A 46 24.03 18.69 30.47
N LYS A 47 24.12 17.79 29.48
CA LYS A 47 24.26 16.35 29.70
C LYS A 47 25.27 15.76 28.74
N LEU A 48 26.15 14.93 29.29
CA LEU A 48 27.07 14.09 28.55
C LEU A 48 26.67 12.63 28.78
N ALA A 49 26.48 11.88 27.70
CA ALA A 49 26.30 10.44 27.79
C ALA A 49 27.67 9.73 27.95
N GLU A 50 27.62 8.40 28.02
CA GLU A 50 28.81 7.56 27.90
C GLU A 50 29.58 7.92 26.60
N ASP A 51 30.90 7.75 26.61
CA ASP A 51 31.81 8.10 25.51
C ASP A 51 31.87 9.61 25.14
N ASN A 52 31.52 10.51 26.08
CA ASN A 52 31.55 11.97 25.89
C ASN A 52 30.63 12.50 24.78
N VAL A 53 29.56 11.77 24.46
CA VAL A 53 28.55 12.23 23.49
C VAL A 53 27.75 13.38 24.10
N ASN A 54 27.74 14.53 23.43
CA ASN A 54 27.02 15.71 23.90
C ASN A 54 25.50 15.55 23.66
N CYS A 55 24.74 15.44 24.74
CA CYS A 55 23.28 15.32 24.76
C CYS A 55 22.60 16.57 25.33
N THR A 56 23.24 17.73 25.17
CA THR A 56 22.74 19.03 25.64
C THR A 56 21.79 19.62 24.62
N PHE A 57 20.52 19.75 25.02
CA PHE A 57 19.47 20.42 24.27
C PHE A 57 18.39 20.86 25.27
N LEU A 58 17.62 21.89 24.92
CA LEU A 58 16.54 22.41 25.77
C LEU A 58 15.56 21.30 26.19
N ARG A 59 15.37 21.10 27.50
CA ARG A 59 14.42 20.11 28.05
C ARG A 59 13.13 20.72 28.53
N ASP A 60 13.18 21.95 29.03
CA ASP A 60 11.99 22.67 29.47
C ASP A 60 11.28 23.32 28.27
N LEU A 61 10.19 22.70 27.85
CA LEU A 61 9.40 23.15 26.71
C LEU A 61 8.71 24.50 26.95
N ASN A 62 8.53 24.93 28.21
CA ASN A 62 7.94 26.24 28.52
C ASN A 62 8.86 27.40 28.12
N LYS A 63 10.16 27.14 27.98
CA LYS A 63 11.16 28.12 27.53
C LYS A 63 11.26 28.18 26.01
N LEU A 64 10.57 27.28 25.30
CA LEU A 64 10.56 27.25 23.85
C LEU A 64 9.60 28.34 23.33
N PRO A 65 10.08 29.32 22.53
CA PRO A 65 9.21 30.37 22.05
C PRO A 65 8.09 29.82 21.15
N THR A 66 6.86 30.30 21.30
CA THR A 66 5.68 29.78 20.61
C THR A 66 5.76 29.91 19.09
N GLU A 67 6.52 30.89 18.59
CA GLU A 67 6.78 31.09 17.16
C GLU A 67 7.73 30.05 16.55
N SER A 68 8.40 29.25 17.39
CA SER A 68 9.41 28.27 16.96
C SER A 68 8.83 26.87 16.69
N TYR A 69 7.55 26.63 16.93
CA TYR A 69 6.88 25.35 16.69
C TYR A 69 5.39 25.56 16.40
N ALA A 70 4.70 24.52 15.94
CA ALA A 70 3.25 24.51 15.71
C ALA A 70 2.73 25.71 14.87
N GLN A 71 3.51 26.13 13.88
CA GLN A 71 3.13 27.22 12.97
C GLN A 71 2.18 26.73 11.87
N SER A 72 2.14 25.41 11.63
CA SER A 72 1.27 24.79 10.63
C SER A 72 -0.20 24.80 11.05
N SER A 73 -1.07 25.26 10.14
CA SER A 73 -2.53 25.15 10.25
C SER A 73 -3.10 23.85 9.66
N SER A 74 -2.24 22.96 9.14
CA SER A 74 -2.64 21.73 8.46
C SER A 74 -3.19 20.70 9.46
N ASN A 75 -4.27 20.01 9.09
CA ASN A 75 -4.80 18.89 9.87
C ASN A 75 -4.01 17.59 9.63
N LEU A 76 -4.28 16.56 10.43
CA LEU A 76 -3.57 15.27 10.34
C LEU A 76 -3.72 14.56 8.98
N GLN A 77 -4.88 14.67 8.33
CA GLN A 77 -5.09 14.07 7.01
C GLN A 77 -4.20 14.73 5.96
N SER A 78 -4.16 16.07 5.96
CA SER A 78 -3.29 16.85 5.08
C SER A 78 -1.81 16.56 5.35
N LEU A 79 -1.39 16.52 6.62
CA LEU A 79 0.00 16.19 6.98
C LEU A 79 0.40 14.79 6.54
N LEU A 80 -0.50 13.81 6.66
CA LEU A 80 -0.24 12.44 6.21
C LEU A 80 -0.08 12.35 4.69
N LEU A 81 -0.95 13.04 3.93
CA LEU A 81 -0.82 13.12 2.48
C LEU A 81 0.49 13.82 2.09
N GLN A 82 0.77 14.98 2.66
CA GLN A 82 2.00 15.74 2.42
C GLN A 82 3.26 14.95 2.77
N PHE A 83 3.23 14.10 3.81
CA PHE A 83 4.34 13.21 4.15
C PHE A 83 4.65 12.24 2.99
N PHE A 84 3.62 11.63 2.41
CA PHE A 84 3.78 10.72 1.29
C PHE A 84 4.24 11.45 0.02
N GLU A 85 3.65 12.60 -0.29
CA GLU A 85 4.08 13.46 -1.40
C GLU A 85 5.55 13.87 -1.25
N PHE A 86 5.94 14.35 -0.08
CA PHE A 86 7.30 14.80 0.22
C PHE A 86 8.32 13.70 -0.06
N TYR A 87 8.12 12.51 0.50
CA TYR A 87 9.06 11.41 0.29
C TYR A 87 8.94 10.72 -1.07
N SER A 88 7.85 10.93 -1.82
CA SER A 88 7.77 10.49 -3.22
C SER A 88 8.69 11.32 -4.13
N GLN A 89 8.94 12.58 -3.77
CA GLN A 89 9.75 13.53 -4.53
C GLN A 89 11.16 13.73 -3.93
N PHE A 90 11.40 13.26 -2.70
CA PHE A 90 12.69 13.42 -2.04
C PHE A 90 13.82 12.71 -2.80
N ASP A 91 14.88 13.45 -3.08
CA ASP A 91 16.06 12.91 -3.76
C ASP A 91 16.95 12.13 -2.78
N PHE A 92 16.63 10.86 -2.60
CA PHE A 92 17.44 9.95 -1.79
C PHE A 92 18.85 9.70 -2.36
N ASN A 93 19.14 10.05 -3.62
CA ASN A 93 20.44 9.77 -4.22
C ASN A 93 21.50 10.77 -3.72
N ASP A 94 21.22 12.07 -3.79
CA ASP A 94 22.18 13.12 -3.40
C ASP A 94 21.91 13.72 -2.02
N LYS A 95 20.68 13.58 -1.49
CA LYS A 95 20.29 14.18 -0.21
C LYS A 95 20.26 13.17 0.94
N ALA A 96 20.70 13.66 2.09
CA ALA A 96 20.59 13.01 3.38
C ALA A 96 19.59 13.76 4.25
N ILE A 97 18.94 13.02 5.13
CA ILE A 97 17.97 13.52 6.09
C ILE A 97 18.70 13.89 7.37
N SER A 98 18.59 15.16 7.78
CA SER A 98 19.21 15.68 9.00
C SER A 98 18.19 16.48 9.81
N ILE A 99 17.77 15.93 10.94
CA ILE A 99 16.87 16.67 11.84
C ILE A 99 17.58 17.81 12.59
N ASN A 100 18.92 17.82 12.56
CA ASN A 100 19.74 18.84 13.18
C ASN A 100 19.62 20.15 12.41
N GLU A 101 19.84 20.12 11.10
CA GLU A 101 19.68 21.30 10.25
C GLU A 101 18.19 21.56 9.93
N GLY A 102 17.35 20.51 9.92
CA GLY A 102 15.93 20.60 9.54
C GLY A 102 15.73 20.78 8.04
N THR A 103 16.80 20.66 7.25
CA THR A 103 16.80 20.77 5.78
C THR A 103 17.57 19.61 5.16
N PRO A 104 17.32 19.27 3.88
CA PRO A 104 18.08 18.22 3.19
C PRO A 104 19.56 18.62 3.09
N VAL A 105 20.46 17.76 3.55
CA VAL A 105 21.91 18.00 3.48
C VAL A 105 22.54 17.14 2.38
N ARG A 106 23.72 17.53 1.88
CA ARG A 106 24.43 16.73 0.89
C ARG A 106 24.88 15.42 1.50
N LYS A 107 24.68 14.33 0.77
CA LYS A 107 25.04 12.99 1.21
C LYS A 107 26.56 12.76 1.16
N PRO A 108 27.16 12.14 2.19
CA PRO A 108 28.61 11.90 2.20
C PRO A 108 29.02 10.65 1.42
N ASN A 109 28.10 9.74 1.09
CA ASN A 109 28.38 8.49 0.40
C ASN A 109 27.22 8.03 -0.49
N ALA A 110 27.46 7.03 -1.33
CA ALA A 110 26.48 6.49 -2.28
C ALA A 110 25.56 5.39 -1.69
N LEU A 111 25.36 5.35 -0.37
CA LEU A 111 24.38 4.43 0.24
C LEU A 111 22.97 4.74 -0.30
N PRO A 112 21.96 3.86 -0.17
CA PRO A 112 20.62 4.16 -0.68
C PRO A 112 19.88 5.19 0.19
N LEU A 113 19.87 5.01 1.51
CA LEU A 113 19.26 5.93 2.47
C LEU A 113 20.31 6.43 3.45
N TYR A 114 20.31 7.73 3.73
CA TYR A 114 21.21 8.34 4.71
C TYR A 114 20.43 9.26 5.64
N ILE A 115 20.34 8.85 6.90
CA ILE A 115 19.71 9.62 7.96
C ILE A 115 20.79 9.86 9.02
N VAL A 116 21.09 11.13 9.28
CA VAL A 116 22.13 11.53 10.22
C VAL A 116 21.67 11.23 11.64
N ASN A 117 22.53 10.57 12.44
CA ASN A 117 22.27 10.42 13.86
C ASN A 117 22.28 11.81 14.53
N PRO A 118 21.22 12.22 15.26
CA PRO A 118 21.12 13.56 15.82
C PRO A 118 22.21 13.92 16.82
N LEU A 119 22.70 12.93 17.57
CA LEU A 119 23.72 13.11 18.62
C LEU A 119 25.13 12.87 18.07
N GLU A 120 25.29 11.83 17.25
CA GLU A 120 26.57 11.45 16.65
C GLU A 120 26.56 11.66 15.14
N GLN A 121 26.68 12.92 14.70
CA GLN A 121 26.43 13.31 13.30
C GLN A 121 27.33 12.63 12.24
N ALA A 122 28.42 11.98 12.65
CA ALA A 122 29.26 11.16 11.78
C ALA A 122 28.60 9.82 11.39
N LEU A 123 27.54 9.39 12.09
CA LEU A 123 26.91 8.09 11.92
C LEU A 123 25.61 8.17 11.10
N ASN A 124 25.41 7.15 10.26
CA ASN A 124 24.17 6.92 9.53
C ASN A 124 23.34 5.84 10.21
N VAL A 125 22.15 6.21 10.68
CA VAL A 125 21.22 5.31 11.39
C VAL A 125 20.47 4.36 10.45
N SER A 126 20.52 4.57 9.14
CA SER A 126 19.89 3.73 8.12
C SER A 126 20.89 2.96 7.26
N ARG A 127 22.10 2.74 7.76
CA ARG A 127 23.16 2.01 7.03
C ARG A 127 22.78 0.56 6.67
N ASN A 128 21.85 -0.04 7.41
CA ASN A 128 21.35 -1.39 7.14
C ASN A 128 20.40 -1.46 5.93
N VAL A 129 19.85 -0.32 5.50
CA VAL A 129 18.81 -0.28 4.46
C VAL A 129 19.42 -0.57 3.09
N SER A 130 18.86 -1.54 2.38
CA SER A 130 19.28 -1.88 1.02
C SER A 130 18.66 -0.97 -0.04
N TYR A 131 19.24 -0.96 -1.24
CA TYR A 131 18.69 -0.20 -2.37
C TYR A 131 17.27 -0.64 -2.72
N GLU A 132 17.02 -1.95 -2.76
CA GLU A 132 15.69 -2.52 -3.00
C GLU A 132 14.64 -1.99 -2.01
N GLU A 133 14.96 -1.94 -0.71
CA GLU A 133 14.02 -1.45 0.31
C GLU A 133 13.81 0.06 0.23
N CYS A 134 14.82 0.82 -0.18
CA CYS A 134 14.68 2.27 -0.42
C CYS A 134 13.80 2.56 -1.66
N GLU A 135 13.99 1.82 -2.75
CA GLU A 135 13.14 1.90 -3.95
C GLU A 135 11.70 1.50 -3.63
N ARG A 136 11.53 0.45 -2.82
CA ARG A 136 10.23 0.01 -2.34
C ARG A 136 9.56 1.10 -1.51
N LEU A 137 10.29 1.73 -0.57
CA LEU A 137 9.77 2.88 0.18
C LEU A 137 9.23 3.95 -0.77
N ARG A 138 10.05 4.40 -1.75
CA ARG A 138 9.65 5.44 -2.70
C ARG A 138 8.39 5.07 -3.48
N THR A 139 8.30 3.81 -3.89
CA THR A 139 7.12 3.29 -4.61
C THR A 139 5.89 3.25 -3.71
N GLU A 140 6.00 2.77 -2.47
CA GLU A 140 4.88 2.65 -1.54
C GLU A 140 4.38 4.02 -1.07
N VAL A 141 5.26 5.00 -0.80
CA VAL A 141 4.81 6.36 -0.44
C VAL A 141 4.09 7.02 -1.62
N ARG A 142 4.56 6.86 -2.86
CA ARG A 142 3.86 7.36 -4.05
C ARG A 142 2.48 6.71 -4.22
N ASN A 143 2.38 5.39 -4.02
CA ASN A 143 1.11 4.68 -4.10
C ASN A 143 0.14 5.12 -3.00
N ALA A 144 0.65 5.36 -1.79
CA ALA A 144 -0.13 5.83 -0.65
C ALA A 144 -0.68 7.25 -0.86
N ALA A 145 0.12 8.17 -1.41
CA ALA A 145 -0.33 9.50 -1.80
C ALA A 145 -1.49 9.41 -2.80
N TRP A 146 -1.29 8.67 -3.90
CA TRP A 146 -2.32 8.50 -4.93
C TRP A 146 -3.62 7.87 -4.39
N GLN A 147 -3.50 6.92 -3.45
CA GLN A 147 -4.65 6.29 -2.81
C GLN A 147 -5.44 7.27 -1.92
N LEU A 148 -4.76 8.16 -1.20
CA LEU A 148 -5.41 9.17 -0.37
C LEU A 148 -6.07 10.27 -1.21
N GLU A 149 -5.41 10.73 -2.27
CA GLU A 149 -5.94 11.74 -3.21
C GLU A 149 -7.22 11.23 -3.89
N SER A 150 -7.16 10.04 -4.49
CA SER A 150 -8.32 9.43 -5.18
C SER A 150 -9.49 9.15 -4.24
N SER A 151 -9.23 8.82 -2.97
CA SER A 151 -10.27 8.64 -1.95
C SER A 151 -10.90 9.97 -1.49
N SER A 152 -10.21 11.09 -1.68
CA SER A 152 -10.72 12.42 -1.35
C SER A 152 -11.70 12.95 -2.40
N GLU A 153 -11.57 12.51 -3.66
CA GLU A 153 -12.37 12.97 -4.80
C GLU A 153 -13.56 12.03 -5.13
N GLY A 154 -13.51 10.77 -4.69
CA GLY A 154 -14.49 9.73 -5.03
C GLY A 154 -15.55 9.41 -3.95
N SER A 155 -16.54 8.59 -4.33
CA SER A 155 -17.48 7.97 -3.39
C SER A 155 -16.72 7.05 -2.42
N LYS A 156 -16.85 7.33 -1.12
CA LYS A 156 -16.19 6.58 -0.04
C LYS A 156 -16.73 5.15 0.04
N GLY A 157 -16.06 4.21 -0.64
CA GLY A 157 -16.32 2.78 -0.49
C GLY A 157 -15.90 2.27 0.89
N ASP A 158 -16.17 0.98 1.19
CA ASP A 158 -15.96 0.40 2.53
C ASP A 158 -14.51 0.44 3.06
N ASP A 159 -13.51 0.52 2.18
CA ASP A 159 -12.07 0.48 2.54
C ASP A 159 -11.39 1.85 2.28
N TRP A 160 -12.01 2.94 2.74
CA TRP A 160 -11.53 4.32 2.52
C TRP A 160 -10.55 4.81 3.59
N GLY A 161 -9.78 5.86 3.27
CA GLY A 161 -8.88 6.54 4.22
C GLY A 161 -7.77 5.64 4.75
N LEU A 162 -7.56 5.65 6.08
CA LEU A 162 -6.49 4.89 6.72
C LEU A 162 -6.66 3.37 6.57
N LEU A 163 -7.90 2.88 6.51
CA LEU A 163 -8.19 1.45 6.30
C LEU A 163 -7.64 0.99 4.94
N GLY A 164 -7.81 1.81 3.90
CA GLY A 164 -7.26 1.54 2.58
C GLY A 164 -5.73 1.43 2.57
N LEU A 165 -5.04 2.22 3.41
CA LEU A 165 -3.58 2.20 3.52
C LEU A 165 -3.08 0.97 4.31
N LEU A 166 -3.77 0.62 5.39
CA LEU A 166 -3.39 -0.49 6.27
C LEU A 166 -3.71 -1.86 5.68
N GLU A 167 -4.63 -1.93 4.71
CA GLU A 167 -4.99 -3.19 4.10
C GLU A 167 -3.85 -3.81 3.30
N ARG A 168 -3.51 -5.04 3.71
CA ARG A 168 -2.48 -5.85 3.05
C ARG A 168 -2.85 -6.05 1.59
N ARG A 169 -1.88 -5.88 0.71
CA ARG A 169 -2.02 -6.08 -0.74
C ARG A 169 -2.69 -7.42 -1.11
N THR A 170 -2.51 -8.45 -0.28
CA THR A 170 -3.12 -9.79 -0.41
C THR A 170 -4.63 -9.80 -0.18
N THR A 171 -5.16 -8.99 0.74
CA THR A 171 -6.61 -8.92 1.01
C THR A 171 -7.33 -8.07 -0.05
N ARG A 172 -6.64 -7.11 -0.69
CA ARG A 172 -7.21 -6.31 -1.78
C ARG A 172 -7.56 -7.18 -2.99
N GLY A 173 -6.69 -8.13 -3.35
CA GLY A 173 -6.94 -9.09 -4.43
C GLY A 173 -8.14 -9.99 -4.14
N LEU A 174 -8.19 -10.58 -2.95
CA LEU A 174 -9.31 -11.45 -2.52
C LEU A 174 -10.62 -10.67 -2.40
N LYS A 175 -10.62 -9.47 -1.82
CA LYS A 175 -11.81 -8.60 -1.75
C LYS A 175 -12.28 -8.18 -3.14
N LYS A 176 -11.37 -7.85 -4.05
CA LYS A 176 -11.72 -7.53 -5.45
C LYS A 176 -12.31 -8.75 -6.17
N LEU A 177 -11.78 -9.95 -5.93
CA LEU A 177 -12.30 -11.18 -6.52
C LEU A 177 -13.67 -11.58 -5.93
N LEU A 178 -13.87 -11.39 -4.62
CA LEU A 178 -15.16 -11.57 -3.95
C LEU A 178 -16.21 -10.51 -4.37
N ARG A 179 -15.78 -9.29 -4.70
CA ARG A 179 -16.67 -8.23 -5.21
C ARG A 179 -17.01 -8.40 -6.69
N VAL A 180 -16.07 -8.90 -7.50
CA VAL A 180 -16.28 -9.18 -8.94
C VAL A 180 -17.03 -10.51 -9.14
N GLY A 181 -16.92 -11.45 -8.19
CA GLY A 181 -17.67 -12.70 -8.16
C GLY A 181 -19.04 -12.56 -7.48
N ASN A 182 -20.06 -12.24 -8.25
CA ASN A 182 -21.48 -12.38 -7.88
C ASN A 182 -21.97 -11.54 -6.68
N SER A 183 -22.12 -10.22 -6.89
CA SER A 183 -23.06 -9.41 -6.11
C SER A 183 -24.51 -9.96 -6.14
N HIS A 184 -24.85 -10.78 -7.15
CA HIS A 184 -26.18 -11.39 -7.26
C HIS A 184 -26.40 -12.73 -6.54
N ARG A 185 -25.37 -13.35 -5.92
CA ARG A 185 -25.50 -14.75 -5.45
C ARG A 185 -25.18 -15.00 -3.98
N LEU A 186 -24.61 -14.04 -3.28
CA LEU A 186 -24.33 -14.16 -1.84
C LEU A 186 -25.03 -13.04 -1.09
N VAL A 187 -26.31 -13.26 -0.80
CA VAL A 187 -27.04 -12.45 0.18
C VAL A 187 -26.62 -12.93 1.57
N SER A 188 -25.99 -12.06 2.36
CA SER A 188 -25.68 -12.38 3.75
C SER A 188 -26.99 -12.48 4.54
N VAL A 189 -27.12 -13.48 5.41
CA VAL A 189 -28.31 -13.65 6.26
C VAL A 189 -28.60 -12.40 7.09
N LYS A 190 -27.55 -11.63 7.43
CA LYS A 190 -27.66 -10.36 8.15
C LYS A 190 -28.31 -9.24 7.33
N ASP A 191 -28.16 -9.27 6.00
CA ASP A 191 -28.80 -8.33 5.07
C ASP A 191 -30.29 -8.65 4.89
N LEU A 192 -30.70 -9.91 5.13
CA LEU A 192 -32.09 -10.35 5.09
C LEU A 192 -32.93 -9.82 6.26
N PHE A 193 -32.29 -9.46 7.38
CA PHE A 193 -32.95 -9.02 8.62
C PHE A 193 -32.79 -7.52 8.91
N ASN A 194 -32.13 -6.77 8.02
CA ASN A 194 -31.85 -5.34 8.22
C ASN A 194 -32.77 -4.40 7.41
N GLU A 195 -33.81 -4.91 6.77
CA GLU A 195 -34.82 -4.07 6.11
C GLU A 195 -35.92 -3.68 7.11
N LYS A 196 -36.05 -2.36 7.33
CA LYS A 196 -37.11 -1.74 8.15
C LYS A 196 -38.50 -2.18 7.66
N GLU A 197 -39.44 -2.28 8.59
CA GLU A 197 -40.63 -3.13 8.51
C GLU A 197 -41.76 -2.73 7.53
N ASP A 198 -41.56 -1.83 6.57
CA ASP A 198 -42.71 -1.15 5.93
C ASP A 198 -43.21 -1.70 4.58
N ASP A 199 -42.60 -2.71 3.92
CA ASP A 199 -43.13 -3.18 2.61
C ASP A 199 -43.00 -4.70 2.39
N LYS A 200 -43.79 -5.51 3.11
CA LYS A 200 -43.57 -6.97 3.23
C LYS A 200 -44.30 -7.92 2.26
N GLN A 201 -45.19 -7.50 1.35
CA GLN A 201 -45.92 -8.49 0.52
C GLN A 201 -45.58 -8.55 -0.98
N ASP A 202 -45.34 -7.43 -1.66
CA ASP A 202 -45.12 -7.45 -3.12
C ASP A 202 -43.67 -7.73 -3.54
N SER A 203 -42.70 -7.48 -2.65
CA SER A 203 -41.27 -7.71 -2.90
C SER A 203 -40.87 -9.19 -2.87
N LEU A 204 -41.49 -9.99 -1.99
CA LEU A 204 -41.16 -11.42 -1.83
C LEU A 204 -41.66 -12.27 -3.00
N ARG A 205 -42.88 -12.03 -3.49
CA ARG A 205 -43.45 -12.76 -4.64
C ARG A 205 -42.68 -12.46 -5.93
N SER A 206 -42.33 -11.20 -6.16
CA SER A 206 -41.56 -10.80 -7.35
C SER A 206 -40.13 -11.36 -7.33
N LYS A 207 -39.50 -11.49 -6.16
CA LYS A 207 -38.18 -12.14 -6.01
C LYS A 207 -38.23 -13.67 -6.22
N LEU A 208 -39.24 -14.37 -5.68
CA LEU A 208 -39.45 -15.81 -5.91
C LEU A 208 -39.74 -16.15 -7.38
N GLN A 209 -40.48 -15.30 -8.08
CA GLN A 209 -40.81 -15.50 -9.49
C GLN A 209 -39.61 -15.25 -10.41
N ARG A 210 -38.62 -14.45 -9.98
CA ARG A 210 -37.35 -14.25 -10.70
C ARG A 210 -36.40 -15.43 -10.53
N LEU A 211 -36.32 -16.01 -9.33
CA LEU A 211 -35.52 -17.20 -9.04
C LEU A 211 -36.01 -18.42 -9.84
N THR A 212 -37.31 -18.64 -9.89
CA THR A 212 -37.90 -19.76 -10.67
C THR A 212 -37.76 -19.61 -12.19
N LYS A 213 -37.62 -18.38 -12.71
CA LYS A 213 -37.30 -18.13 -14.12
C LYS A 213 -35.83 -18.41 -14.43
N THR A 214 -34.92 -18.04 -13.53
CA THR A 214 -33.48 -18.26 -13.72
C THR A 214 -33.10 -19.74 -13.70
N ASP A 215 -33.73 -20.54 -12.84
CA ASP A 215 -33.48 -22.00 -12.81
C ASP A 215 -33.92 -22.69 -14.13
N LYS A 216 -35.04 -22.26 -14.72
CA LYS A 216 -35.52 -22.79 -16.00
C LYS A 216 -34.62 -22.40 -17.18
N GLU A 217 -34.09 -21.18 -17.17
CA GLU A 217 -33.16 -20.69 -18.20
C GLU A 217 -31.81 -21.43 -18.13
N VAL A 218 -31.33 -21.74 -16.92
CA VAL A 218 -30.11 -22.54 -16.70
C VAL A 218 -30.31 -23.98 -17.18
N ASP A 219 -31.45 -24.60 -16.87
CA ASP A 219 -31.76 -25.96 -17.34
C ASP A 219 -31.86 -26.05 -18.87
N GLN A 220 -32.37 -24.99 -19.51
CA GLN A 220 -32.46 -24.90 -20.97
C GLN A 220 -31.06 -24.77 -21.59
N SER A 221 -30.20 -23.90 -21.03
CA SER A 221 -28.82 -23.71 -21.48
C SER A 221 -27.96 -24.98 -21.31
N VAL A 222 -28.16 -25.72 -20.22
CA VAL A 222 -27.47 -27.00 -19.98
C VAL A 222 -27.91 -28.08 -20.98
N LYS A 223 -29.20 -28.11 -21.35
CA LYS A 223 -29.69 -29.02 -22.41
C LYS A 223 -29.10 -28.67 -23.77
N GLU A 224 -29.01 -27.39 -24.11
CA GLU A 224 -28.43 -26.92 -25.37
C GLU A 224 -26.92 -27.23 -25.47
N MET A 225 -26.17 -27.04 -24.38
CA MET A 225 -24.75 -27.44 -24.30
C MET A 225 -24.55 -28.95 -24.46
N LYS A 226 -25.40 -29.79 -23.82
CA LYS A 226 -25.33 -31.25 -23.99
C LYS A 226 -25.59 -31.68 -25.44
N VAL A 227 -26.55 -31.03 -26.12
CA VAL A 227 -26.85 -31.31 -27.54
C VAL A 227 -25.69 -30.87 -28.46
N ALA A 228 -25.02 -29.76 -28.14
CA ALA A 228 -23.85 -29.30 -28.89
C ALA A 228 -22.66 -30.25 -28.76
N MET A 229 -22.36 -30.75 -27.55
CA MET A 229 -21.28 -31.73 -27.32
C MET A 229 -21.51 -33.05 -28.06
N ILE A 230 -22.74 -33.57 -28.06
CA ILE A 230 -23.09 -34.81 -28.79
C ILE A 230 -22.96 -34.64 -30.31
N LYS A 231 -23.17 -33.42 -30.83
CA LYS A 231 -22.96 -33.09 -32.25
C LYS A 231 -21.48 -32.99 -32.64
N GLU A 232 -20.61 -32.57 -31.72
CA GLU A 232 -19.16 -32.50 -31.96
C GLU A 232 -18.50 -33.89 -31.92
N GLU A 233 -18.93 -34.79 -31.03
CA GLU A 233 -18.39 -36.17 -30.96
C GLU A 233 -18.67 -37.02 -32.21
N ARG A 234 -19.73 -36.71 -32.98
CA ARG A 234 -20.05 -37.43 -34.23
C ARG A 234 -19.22 -36.99 -35.45
N LYS A 235 -18.41 -35.94 -35.36
CA LYS A 235 -17.46 -35.56 -36.41
C LYS A 235 -16.08 -36.13 -36.07
N GLU A 236 -15.81 -37.36 -36.49
CA GLU A 236 -14.46 -37.93 -36.44
C GLU A 236 -13.43 -36.95 -37.00
N GLN A 237 -12.48 -36.56 -36.14
CA GLN A 237 -11.34 -35.72 -36.49
C GLN A 237 -10.40 -36.46 -37.44
N LYS A 238 -10.59 -36.32 -38.75
CA LYS A 238 -9.56 -36.64 -39.73
C LYS A 238 -8.45 -35.59 -39.64
N LEU A 239 -7.38 -35.92 -38.91
CA LEU A 239 -6.13 -35.14 -38.90
C LEU A 239 -5.56 -35.06 -40.32
N LYS A 240 -5.56 -33.87 -40.92
CA LYS A 240 -4.96 -33.62 -42.23
C LYS A 240 -3.48 -33.26 -42.05
N PHE A 241 -2.59 -34.18 -42.43
CA PHE A 241 -1.15 -33.92 -42.47
C PHE A 241 -0.78 -33.31 -43.83
N LYS A 242 -0.05 -32.19 -43.81
CA LYS A 242 0.39 -31.48 -45.03
C LYS A 242 1.57 -32.16 -45.74
N ASN A 243 2.20 -33.15 -45.13
CA ASN A 243 3.36 -33.86 -45.66
C ASN A 243 3.11 -35.39 -45.63
N SER A 244 3.20 -36.03 -46.79
CA SER A 244 2.90 -37.46 -46.99
C SER A 244 3.82 -38.38 -46.18
N GLN A 245 5.08 -37.98 -45.95
CA GLN A 245 6.02 -38.76 -45.14
C GLN A 245 5.65 -38.76 -43.65
N VAL A 246 5.21 -37.61 -43.13
CA VAL A 246 4.77 -37.47 -41.73
C VAL A 246 3.49 -38.26 -41.46
N ALA A 247 2.58 -38.33 -42.45
CA ALA A 247 1.37 -39.13 -42.35
C ALA A 247 1.70 -40.62 -42.17
N ASN A 248 2.60 -41.16 -43.01
CA ASN A 248 2.94 -42.58 -42.98
C ASN A 248 3.65 -42.99 -41.67
N GLU A 249 4.52 -42.13 -41.13
CA GLU A 249 5.22 -42.41 -39.86
C GLU A 249 4.24 -42.44 -38.68
N VAL A 250 3.29 -41.51 -38.64
CA VAL A 250 2.26 -41.47 -37.60
C VAL A 250 1.34 -42.69 -37.67
N TYR A 251 0.95 -43.12 -38.88
CA TYR A 251 0.15 -44.35 -39.05
C TYR A 251 0.93 -45.61 -38.66
N ARG A 252 2.25 -45.66 -38.91
CA ARG A 252 3.10 -46.80 -38.50
C ARG A 252 3.20 -46.89 -36.97
N ILE A 253 3.51 -45.78 -36.30
CA ILE A 253 3.57 -45.71 -34.83
C ILE A 253 2.24 -46.08 -34.18
N ARG A 254 1.11 -45.69 -34.78
CA ARG A 254 -0.22 -46.04 -34.27
C ARG A 254 -0.51 -47.53 -34.39
N ARG A 255 0.01 -48.19 -35.44
CA ARG A 255 -0.19 -49.63 -35.66
C ARG A 255 0.67 -50.46 -34.69
N ASP A 256 1.87 -49.99 -34.37
CA ASP A 256 2.79 -50.68 -33.44
C ASP A 256 2.37 -50.56 -31.96
N LYS A 257 1.50 -49.60 -31.61
CA LYS A 257 0.96 -49.44 -30.25
C LYS A 257 -0.32 -50.25 -29.97
N ILE A 258 -0.83 -51.00 -30.95
CA ILE A 258 -2.10 -51.74 -30.87
C ILE A 258 -1.87 -53.27 -30.82
N VAL A 259 -0.61 -53.73 -30.72
CA VAL A 259 -0.27 -55.13 -30.44
C VAL A 259 0.26 -55.25 -29.01
#